data_AF-A0AAD4ITQ4-F1
#
_entry.id   AF-A0AAD4ITQ4-F1
#
_cell.length_a   1.000
_cell.length_b   1.000
_cell.length_c   1.000
_cell.angle_alpha   90.00
_cell.angle_beta   90.00
_cell.angle_gamma   90.00
#
_symmetry.space_group_name_H-M   'P 1'
#
loop_
_entity.id
_entity.type
_entity.pdbx_description
1 polymer ?
#
loop_
_entity_poly.entity_id
_entity_poly.type
_entity_poly.pdbx_seq_one_letter_code
_entity_poly.pdbx_strand_id
1 'polypeptide(L)'
;MDIRRRPARPSRPPPSPPSASTSAAVDHQSSSPKASDALPLPLYLTNGIFFTLFFSVAYFLLHRWRDKIRNSTPLHILTLSELAGILCLIASFIYLLGFFGIDFVQSFISKPESDEEHQRFILHEDRKIHCGLPPTPPVAAKAKPAVELPQDDEEVVDRVVSGEIPSYSLESRLGDCLRAAKIRREAVQRLTGRLVDGLPLEGFDYDSILGQCCEMPVGFVQIPVGIAGPLLMNGCEYSVPMATTEGCLVASTNRGCKAIYACGGATCVLLRDGMTRAPVVRFSTAKRATELKFFLEDPLNFDTLSVVFNKSSRFARLQNIQCAIAGKNLYIRFSCSTGDAMGMNMVSKGVQNVLDFLQNDFPDMDVIGISGNYCSDKKPAAVNWIEGRGKSVVCEAIITGDVVSKVLKTTVSALVELNMLKNLTGSAIAGSLGGFNAHAANIVSAIFIATGQDPAQNIESSHCITMMEAINDGNDLHISVTMPSIEVGTVGGGTQLASQSACLNLLGVKGANKESPGSNARLLATIVAGSVLAGELSLMSAISAGQLVKSHMKYNRSSRDITKIGS
;
A
#
# COMPACT_ATOMS: atom_id res chain seq x y z
N MET A 1 -53.22 79.31 -45.06
CA MET A 1 -53.47 80.36 -44.06
C MET A 1 -52.31 80.38 -43.07
N ASP A 2 -51.39 81.31 -43.32
CA ASP A 2 -50.72 82.21 -42.38
C ASP A 2 -50.33 81.85 -40.94
N ILE A 3 -49.00 81.92 -40.71
CA ILE A 3 -48.25 82.86 -39.83
C ILE A 3 -48.17 82.64 -38.29
N ARG A 4 -46.90 82.44 -37.87
CA ARG A 4 -46.17 82.85 -36.63
C ARG A 4 -46.47 82.18 -35.27
N ARG A 5 -45.45 81.52 -34.68
CA ARG A 5 -44.45 82.07 -33.70
C ARG A 5 -43.43 81.01 -33.23
N ARG A 6 -42.16 81.42 -33.11
CA ARG A 6 -40.99 80.76 -32.44
C ARG A 6 -41.03 81.04 -30.90
N PRO A 7 -40.33 80.30 -30.00
CA PRO A 7 -38.87 80.01 -29.96
C PRO A 7 -38.45 78.54 -29.64
N ALA A 8 -37.44 77.96 -30.32
CA ALA A 8 -36.03 77.67 -29.90
C ALA A 8 -35.88 76.72 -28.66
N ARG A 9 -35.15 75.59 -28.64
CA ARG A 9 -34.15 74.90 -29.50
C ARG A 9 -34.06 73.43 -29.02
N PRO A 10 -33.89 72.41 -29.89
CA PRO A 10 -33.00 71.29 -29.52
C PRO A 10 -32.04 70.92 -30.66
N SER A 11 -30.77 70.70 -30.36
CA SER A 11 -29.74 70.36 -31.35
C SER A 11 -29.88 68.91 -31.80
N ARG A 12 -30.19 68.75 -33.10
CA ARG A 12 -30.24 67.51 -33.88
C ARG A 12 -28.84 66.92 -34.13
N PRO A 13 -28.73 65.60 -34.31
CA PRO A 13 -27.66 65.01 -35.11
C PRO A 13 -28.02 65.04 -36.60
N PRO A 14 -27.05 65.22 -37.51
CA PRO A 14 -27.25 64.89 -38.92
C PRO A 14 -26.26 63.81 -39.43
N PRO A 15 -26.53 63.24 -40.62
CA PRO A 15 -26.06 61.91 -41.03
C PRO A 15 -24.92 61.90 -42.07
N SER A 16 -24.43 60.68 -42.32
CA SER A 16 -23.33 60.13 -43.15
C SER A 16 -23.04 60.75 -44.53
N PRO A 17 -21.79 60.62 -45.03
CA PRO A 17 -21.52 59.69 -46.15
C PRO A 17 -20.12 58.97 -46.10
N PRO A 18 -19.84 58.02 -47.01
CA PRO A 18 -18.70 57.08 -46.94
C PRO A 18 -17.49 57.50 -47.81
N SER A 19 -16.27 57.12 -47.43
CA SER A 19 -15.15 56.93 -48.38
C SER A 19 -13.92 56.30 -47.72
N ALA A 20 -13.22 55.49 -48.52
CA ALA A 20 -12.05 54.69 -48.17
C ALA A 20 -10.71 55.47 -48.10
N SER A 21 -9.75 54.79 -47.48
CA SER A 21 -8.27 54.90 -47.59
C SER A 21 -7.58 56.16 -47.05
N THR A 22 -6.75 56.02 -46.01
CA THR A 22 -5.27 56.16 -46.08
C THR A 22 -4.60 56.01 -44.69
N SER A 23 -3.35 55.51 -44.73
CA SER A 23 -2.23 55.65 -43.77
C SER A 23 -2.31 55.08 -42.34
N ALA A 24 -1.56 53.99 -42.16
CA ALA A 24 -0.48 53.76 -41.17
C ALA A 24 -0.60 54.30 -39.73
N ALA A 25 -0.72 53.36 -38.78
CA ALA A 25 -0.16 53.40 -37.41
C ALA A 25 -0.06 51.93 -36.93
N VAL A 26 1.08 51.26 -37.08
CA VAL A 26 2.06 50.96 -36.02
C VAL A 26 1.39 50.61 -34.68
N ASP A 27 1.10 49.32 -34.49
CA ASP A 27 0.80 48.74 -33.19
C ASP A 27 2.06 48.04 -32.68
N HIS A 28 2.73 48.64 -31.69
CA HIS A 28 3.83 48.05 -30.95
C HIS A 28 3.27 47.05 -29.95
N GLN A 29 3.11 45.79 -30.36
CA GLN A 29 3.11 44.66 -29.42
C GLN A 29 4.55 44.15 -29.29
N SER A 30 5.24 44.59 -28.23
CA SER A 30 6.51 44.01 -27.83
C SER A 30 6.28 42.61 -27.28
N SER A 31 6.49 41.58 -28.11
CA SER A 31 6.61 40.20 -27.65
C SER A 31 7.86 40.06 -26.79
N SER A 32 7.71 39.58 -25.55
CA SER A 32 8.85 39.15 -24.73
C SER A 32 9.64 38.07 -25.49
N PRO A 33 10.98 38.15 -25.57
CA PRO A 33 11.78 37.18 -26.31
C PRO A 33 11.63 35.78 -25.69
N LYS A 34 11.29 34.79 -26.51
CA LYS A 34 11.21 33.40 -26.09
C LYS A 34 12.58 32.75 -26.28
N ALA A 35 12.96 31.82 -25.41
CA ALA A 35 14.21 31.04 -25.56
C ALA A 35 14.30 30.27 -26.91
N SER A 36 13.14 30.04 -27.56
CA SER A 36 13.01 29.50 -28.92
C SER A 36 13.55 30.41 -30.02
N ASP A 37 13.66 31.72 -29.76
CA ASP A 37 14.02 32.73 -30.77
C ASP A 37 15.56 32.82 -30.97
N ALA A 38 16.32 32.08 -30.17
CA ALA A 38 17.78 31.99 -30.24
C ALA A 38 18.31 30.95 -31.25
N LEU A 39 17.43 30.14 -31.86
CA LEU A 39 17.81 29.07 -32.79
C LEU A 39 17.53 29.46 -34.25
N PRO A 40 18.45 29.19 -35.19
CA PRO A 40 18.30 29.55 -36.61
C PRO A 40 17.28 28.69 -37.38
N LEU A 41 16.78 27.61 -36.77
CA LEU A 41 15.85 26.64 -37.36
C LEU A 41 14.72 26.31 -36.35
N PRO A 42 13.53 25.87 -36.82
CA PRO A 42 12.44 25.47 -35.94
C PRO A 42 12.84 24.38 -34.94
N LEU A 43 12.41 24.51 -33.67
CA LEU A 43 12.76 23.62 -32.56
C LEU A 43 12.54 22.13 -32.85
N TYR A 44 11.43 21.77 -33.50
CA TYR A 44 11.15 20.36 -33.83
C TYR A 44 12.17 19.79 -34.84
N LEU A 45 12.67 20.63 -35.76
CA LEU A 45 13.62 20.22 -36.79
C LEU A 45 15.01 20.08 -36.17
N THR A 46 15.42 21.03 -35.33
CA THR A 46 16.70 20.95 -34.61
C THR A 46 16.71 19.81 -33.60
N ASN A 47 15.62 19.59 -32.86
CA ASN A 47 15.48 18.42 -31.97
C ASN A 47 15.58 17.11 -32.77
N GLY A 48 14.92 17.01 -33.93
CA GLY A 48 15.03 15.85 -34.80
C GLY A 48 16.46 15.58 -35.28
N ILE A 49 17.19 16.63 -35.67
CA ILE A 49 18.61 16.53 -36.09
C ILE A 49 19.49 16.07 -34.93
N PHE A 50 19.41 16.71 -33.77
CA PHE A 50 20.26 16.39 -32.63
C PHE A 50 19.92 15.03 -31.99
N PHE A 51 18.65 14.62 -32.03
CA PHE A 51 18.24 13.27 -31.62
C PHE A 51 18.85 12.22 -32.55
N THR A 52 18.72 12.41 -33.87
CA THR A 52 19.30 11.49 -34.86
C THR A 52 20.82 11.44 -34.76
N LEU A 53 21.47 12.59 -34.57
CA LEU A 53 22.92 12.71 -34.37
C LEU A 53 23.37 11.97 -33.10
N PHE A 54 22.67 12.17 -31.98
CA PHE A 54 22.99 11.53 -30.70
C PHE A 54 23.00 10.00 -30.82
N PHE A 55 21.92 9.41 -31.34
CA PHE A 55 21.83 7.96 -31.47
C PHE A 55 22.79 7.38 -32.52
N SER A 56 23.00 8.09 -33.63
CA SER A 56 23.94 7.63 -34.68
C SER A 56 25.39 7.64 -34.19
N VAL A 57 25.79 8.68 -33.45
CA VAL A 57 27.14 8.81 -32.90
C VAL A 57 27.35 7.87 -31.71
N ALA A 58 26.34 7.70 -30.84
CA ALA A 58 26.38 6.72 -29.77
C ALA A 58 26.56 5.30 -30.33
N TYR A 59 25.80 4.94 -31.37
CA TYR A 59 25.93 3.66 -32.04
C TYR A 59 27.32 3.47 -32.66
N PHE A 60 27.85 4.48 -33.33
CA PHE A 60 29.21 4.47 -33.87
C PHE A 60 30.28 4.23 -32.79
N LEU A 61 30.21 4.95 -31.66
CA LEU A 61 31.16 4.81 -30.56
C LEU A 61 31.08 3.44 -29.89
N LEU A 62 29.87 2.92 -29.67
CA LEU A 62 29.65 1.57 -29.14
C LEU A 62 30.24 0.50 -30.06
N HIS A 63 30.10 0.65 -31.38
CA HIS A 63 30.71 -0.27 -32.33
C HIS A 63 32.23 -0.21 -32.28
N ARG A 64 32.82 0.99 -32.20
CA ARG A 64 34.29 1.16 -32.13
C ARG A 64 34.88 0.65 -30.84
N TRP A 65 34.21 0.87 -29.71
CA TRP A 65 34.63 0.31 -28.43
C TRP A 65 34.52 -1.21 -28.41
N ARG A 66 33.47 -1.79 -29.03
CA ARG A 66 33.36 -3.24 -29.22
C ARG A 66 34.52 -3.80 -30.04
N ASP A 67 34.91 -3.13 -31.13
CA ASP A 67 36.05 -3.57 -31.96
C ASP A 67 37.38 -3.46 -31.21
N LYS A 68 37.57 -2.43 -30.38
CA LYS A 68 38.76 -2.29 -29.52
C LYS A 68 38.83 -3.36 -28.44
N ILE A 69 37.71 -3.69 -27.81
CA ILE A 69 37.63 -4.78 -26.83
C ILE A 69 38.00 -6.10 -27.50
N ARG A 70 37.52 -6.34 -28.72
CA ARG A 70 37.82 -7.57 -29.49
C ARG A 70 39.29 -7.69 -29.90
N ASN A 71 39.95 -6.56 -30.17
CA ASN A 71 41.35 -6.51 -30.61
C ASN A 71 42.33 -6.14 -29.49
N SER A 72 41.90 -6.21 -28.22
CA SER A 72 42.69 -5.87 -27.02
C SER A 72 43.38 -4.50 -27.08
N THR A 73 42.77 -3.54 -27.78
CA THR A 73 43.28 -2.17 -27.87
C THR A 73 42.78 -1.37 -26.67
N PRO A 74 43.65 -0.66 -25.92
CA PRO A 74 43.22 0.13 -24.78
C PRO A 74 42.20 1.21 -25.16
N LEU A 75 41.08 1.28 -24.42
CA LEU A 75 39.97 2.19 -24.71
C LEU A 75 40.33 3.68 -24.60
N HIS A 76 41.38 4.02 -23.84
CA HIS A 76 41.86 5.39 -23.66
C HIS A 76 42.64 5.91 -24.89
N ILE A 77 43.04 5.04 -25.83
CA ILE A 77 43.70 5.46 -27.07
C ILE A 77 42.62 5.83 -28.07
N LEU A 78 42.33 7.12 -28.24
CA LEU A 78 41.27 7.59 -29.13
C LEU A 78 41.81 7.97 -30.52
N THR A 79 41.13 7.50 -31.56
CA THR A 79 41.33 7.99 -32.93
C THR A 79 40.64 9.35 -33.12
N LEU A 80 41.05 10.11 -34.14
CA LEU A 80 40.44 11.41 -34.46
C LEU A 80 38.92 11.30 -34.69
N SER A 81 38.44 10.19 -35.28
CA SER A 81 37.01 9.96 -35.51
C SER A 81 36.25 9.65 -34.22
N GLU A 82 36.86 8.95 -33.26
CA GLU A 82 36.26 8.71 -31.95
C GLU A 82 36.26 9.95 -31.08
N LEU A 83 37.32 10.77 -31.15
CA LEU A 83 37.37 12.07 -30.47
C LEU A 83 36.26 12.99 -31.00
N ALA A 84 36.11 13.08 -32.33
CA ALA A 84 35.02 13.81 -32.96
C ALA A 84 33.65 13.25 -32.55
N GLY A 85 33.51 11.91 -32.51
CA GLY A 85 32.29 11.26 -32.03
C GLY A 85 31.95 11.63 -30.58
N ILE A 86 32.91 11.59 -29.67
CA ILE A 86 32.69 11.95 -28.26
C ILE A 86 32.27 13.42 -28.13
N LEU A 87 32.92 14.33 -28.85
CA LEU A 87 32.56 15.75 -28.87
C LEU A 87 31.14 15.96 -29.42
N CYS A 88 30.77 15.31 -30.52
CA CYS A 88 29.43 15.36 -31.09
C CYS A 88 28.37 14.77 -30.15
N LEU A 89 28.70 13.69 -29.44
CA LEU A 89 27.80 13.08 -28.46
C LEU A 89 27.55 14.00 -27.27
N ILE A 90 28.59 14.64 -26.74
CA ILE A 90 28.48 15.61 -25.63
C ILE A 90 27.70 16.84 -26.09
N ALA A 91 28.00 17.39 -27.28
CA ALA A 91 27.31 18.55 -27.82
C ALA A 91 25.82 18.27 -28.05
N SER A 92 25.47 17.11 -28.62
CA SER A 92 24.07 16.70 -28.83
C SER A 92 23.35 16.41 -27.51
N PHE A 93 24.03 15.83 -26.51
CA PHE A 93 23.47 15.62 -25.18
C PHE A 93 23.18 16.94 -24.45
N ILE A 94 24.11 17.89 -24.47
CA ILE A 94 23.91 19.23 -23.87
C ILE A 94 22.76 19.95 -24.57
N TYR A 95 22.68 19.86 -25.89
CA TYR A 95 21.57 20.43 -26.66
C TYR A 95 20.22 19.81 -26.26
N LEU A 96 20.13 18.47 -26.22
CA LEU A 96 18.89 17.79 -25.84
C LEU A 96 18.52 18.08 -24.37
N LEU A 97 19.48 18.17 -23.45
CA LEU A 97 19.19 18.52 -22.06
C LEU A 97 18.67 19.98 -21.92
N GLY A 98 19.23 20.91 -22.70
CA GLY A 98 18.89 22.34 -22.63
C GLY A 98 17.62 22.74 -23.39
N PHE A 99 17.34 22.12 -24.54
CA PHE A 99 16.31 22.60 -25.48
C PHE A 99 15.17 21.60 -25.72
N PHE A 100 15.35 20.31 -25.43
CA PHE A 100 14.28 19.31 -25.59
C PHE A 100 13.10 19.54 -24.64
N GLY A 101 13.36 20.18 -23.50
CA GLY A 101 12.34 20.54 -22.51
C GLY A 101 11.60 21.85 -22.78
N ILE A 102 12.00 22.68 -23.75
CA ILE A 102 11.43 24.03 -23.90
C ILE A 102 10.00 24.00 -24.45
N ASP A 103 9.67 23.10 -25.39
CA ASP A 103 8.29 22.91 -25.85
C ASP A 103 7.39 22.32 -24.73
N PHE A 104 7.95 21.46 -23.88
CA PHE A 104 7.25 20.89 -22.74
C PHE A 104 6.98 21.94 -21.65
N VAL A 105 7.97 22.79 -21.36
CA VAL A 105 7.93 23.84 -20.33
C VAL A 105 7.14 25.08 -20.79
N GLN A 106 7.18 25.48 -22.06
CA GLN A 106 6.35 26.58 -22.59
C GLN A 106 4.85 26.26 -22.56
N SER A 107 4.46 24.98 -22.61
CA SER A 107 3.06 24.57 -22.41
C SER A 107 2.58 24.81 -20.96
N PHE A 108 3.50 24.81 -19.98
CA PHE A 108 3.22 25.14 -18.59
C PHE A 108 3.31 26.64 -18.27
N ILE A 109 4.15 27.40 -18.99
CA ILE A 109 4.44 28.83 -18.71
C ILE A 109 3.47 29.80 -19.42
N SER A 110 2.48 29.31 -20.17
CA SER A 110 1.42 30.16 -20.78
C SER A 110 0.36 30.69 -19.78
N LYS A 111 0.76 30.95 -18.53
CA LYS A 111 0.01 31.78 -17.56
C LYS A 111 0.97 32.86 -17.04
N PRO A 112 0.76 34.15 -17.34
CA PRO A 112 1.53 35.20 -16.69
C PRO A 112 0.84 35.65 -15.40
N GLU A 113 1.57 35.46 -14.30
CA GLU A 113 1.85 36.36 -13.18
C GLU A 113 1.06 37.69 -13.06
N SER A 114 0.42 37.90 -11.91
CA SER A 114 0.73 39.05 -11.04
C SER A 114 0.26 38.80 -9.60
N ASP A 115 1.23 38.82 -8.69
CA ASP A 115 1.19 38.22 -7.36
C ASP A 115 0.86 39.21 -6.22
N GLU A 116 -0.05 40.17 -6.46
CA GLU A 116 -0.46 41.14 -5.42
C GLU A 116 -1.98 41.27 -5.19
N GLU A 117 -2.82 40.47 -5.87
CA GLU A 117 -4.27 40.39 -5.60
C GLU A 117 -4.68 39.14 -4.78
N HIS A 118 -3.75 38.23 -4.49
CA HIS A 118 -4.04 36.89 -3.98
C HIS A 118 -4.48 36.83 -2.50
N GLN A 119 -4.32 37.91 -1.72
CA GLN A 119 -4.74 37.93 -0.32
C GLN A 119 -6.19 38.41 -0.09
N ARG A 120 -6.85 39.02 -1.10
CA ARG A 120 -8.24 39.50 -0.97
C ARG A 120 -9.26 38.69 -1.76
N PHE A 121 -8.83 37.83 -2.68
CA PHE A 121 -9.74 36.94 -3.43
C PHE A 121 -10.10 35.63 -2.70
N ILE A 122 -9.31 35.23 -1.69
CA ILE A 122 -9.55 34.02 -0.87
C ILE A 122 -10.81 34.15 0.02
N LEU A 123 -11.37 35.36 0.20
CA LEU A 123 -12.59 35.55 0.99
C LEU A 123 -13.89 35.66 0.18
N HIS A 124 -13.84 35.63 -1.16
CA HIS A 124 -15.07 35.87 -1.95
C HIS A 124 -15.34 34.92 -3.13
N GLU A 125 -14.48 33.95 -3.44
CA GLU A 125 -14.75 32.95 -4.49
C GLU A 125 -15.02 31.51 -4.01
N ASP A 126 -15.17 31.28 -2.70
CA ASP A 126 -15.60 29.99 -2.11
C ASP A 126 -17.11 29.68 -2.26
N ARG A 127 -17.81 30.37 -3.17
CA ARG A 127 -19.24 30.12 -3.46
C ARG A 127 -19.52 29.50 -4.82
N LYS A 128 -18.51 29.22 -5.66
CA LYS A 128 -18.76 28.66 -7.01
C LYS A 128 -17.77 27.60 -7.50
N ILE A 129 -17.10 26.87 -6.60
CA ILE A 129 -16.59 25.55 -6.94
C ILE A 129 -17.75 24.56 -6.79
N HIS A 130 -18.45 24.28 -7.89
CA HIS A 130 -19.31 23.10 -7.96
C HIS A 130 -18.41 21.86 -7.93
N CYS A 131 -18.09 21.39 -6.73
CA CYS A 131 -17.92 19.96 -6.52
C CYS A 131 -19.21 19.35 -7.07
N GLY A 132 -19.13 18.60 -8.17
CA GLY A 132 -20.31 17.95 -8.74
C GLY A 132 -20.89 17.06 -7.65
N LEU A 133 -21.95 17.52 -6.98
CA LEU A 133 -22.74 16.68 -6.12
C LEU A 133 -23.06 15.45 -6.98
N PRO A 134 -22.78 14.23 -6.50
CA PRO A 134 -23.23 13.06 -7.21
C PRO A 134 -24.72 13.25 -7.52
N PRO A 135 -25.17 12.92 -8.75
CA PRO A 135 -26.49 13.29 -9.22
C PRO A 135 -27.51 12.98 -8.13
N THR A 136 -28.31 13.98 -7.75
CA THR A 136 -29.50 13.74 -6.93
C THR A 136 -30.23 12.58 -7.58
N PRO A 137 -30.46 11.47 -6.85
CA PRO A 137 -31.21 10.36 -7.41
C PRO A 137 -32.51 10.94 -7.98
N PRO A 138 -32.96 10.48 -9.16
CA PRO A 138 -34.27 10.88 -9.67
C PRO A 138 -35.25 10.67 -8.52
N VAL A 139 -36.05 11.70 -8.20
CA VAL A 139 -37.02 11.70 -7.10
C VAL A 139 -37.64 10.33 -7.06
N ALA A 140 -37.16 9.50 -6.11
CA ALA A 140 -37.62 8.14 -6.01
C ALA A 140 -39.12 8.28 -5.79
N ALA A 141 -39.90 7.63 -6.66
CA ALA A 141 -41.32 7.39 -6.39
C ALA A 141 -41.40 7.02 -4.91
N LYS A 142 -42.12 7.83 -4.11
CA LYS A 142 -42.21 7.74 -2.63
C LYS A 142 -41.80 6.34 -2.19
N ALA A 143 -40.55 6.21 -1.73
CA ALA A 143 -40.04 4.92 -1.29
C ALA A 143 -41.07 4.36 -0.32
N LYS A 144 -41.58 3.16 -0.59
CA LYS A 144 -42.38 2.45 0.43
C LYS A 144 -41.55 2.48 1.72
N PRO A 145 -42.12 2.91 2.86
CA PRO A 145 -41.34 3.00 4.08
C PRO A 145 -40.69 1.65 4.33
N ALA A 146 -39.36 1.66 4.36
CA ALA A 146 -38.55 0.50 4.64
C ALA A 146 -38.73 0.20 6.14
N VAL A 147 -39.64 -0.72 6.47
CA VAL A 147 -39.98 -1.15 7.84
C VAL A 147 -40.43 0.02 8.73
N GLU A 148 -41.70 0.04 9.15
CA GLU A 148 -42.14 0.98 10.19
C GLU A 148 -41.26 0.78 11.44
N LEU A 149 -40.41 1.77 11.73
CA LEU A 149 -39.65 1.81 12.97
C LEU A 149 -40.62 2.05 14.13
N PRO A 150 -40.37 1.45 15.31
CA PRO A 150 -41.08 1.84 16.52
C PRO A 150 -41.01 3.36 16.69
N GLN A 151 -42.09 3.97 17.18
CA GLN A 151 -42.18 5.43 17.33
C GLN A 151 -41.01 6.01 18.15
N ASP A 152 -40.56 5.28 19.18
CA ASP A 152 -39.40 5.66 19.99
C ASP A 152 -38.09 5.67 19.18
N ASP A 153 -37.91 4.74 18.23
CA ASP A 153 -36.73 4.71 17.35
C ASP A 153 -36.77 5.87 16.35
N GLU A 154 -37.95 6.21 15.85
CA GLU A 154 -38.17 7.33 14.93
C GLU A 154 -37.73 8.66 15.55
N GLU A 155 -38.13 8.92 16.79
CA GLU A 155 -37.73 10.13 17.52
C GLU A 155 -36.21 10.17 17.72
N VAL A 156 -35.59 9.04 18.09
CA VAL A 156 -34.13 8.99 18.27
C VAL A 156 -33.41 9.22 16.94
N VAL A 157 -33.89 8.65 15.83
CA VAL A 157 -33.34 8.91 14.50
C VAL A 157 -33.40 10.40 14.17
N ASP A 158 -34.55 11.05 14.35
CA ASP A 158 -34.71 12.48 14.07
C ASP A 158 -33.77 13.36 14.92
N ARG A 159 -33.55 12.99 16.19
CA ARG A 159 -32.59 13.66 17.08
C ARG A 159 -31.12 13.41 16.69
N VAL A 160 -30.81 12.27 16.09
CA VAL A 160 -29.47 12.02 15.51
C VAL A 160 -29.29 12.83 14.23
N VAL A 161 -30.31 12.88 13.37
CA VAL A 161 -30.30 13.65 12.11
C VAL A 161 -30.19 15.16 12.37
N SER A 162 -30.86 15.67 13.39
CA SER A 162 -30.77 17.08 13.80
C SER A 162 -29.45 17.45 14.47
N GLY A 163 -28.65 16.45 14.87
CA GLY A 163 -27.38 16.63 15.59
C GLY A 163 -27.54 16.80 17.10
N GLU A 164 -28.74 16.68 17.65
CA GLU A 164 -28.99 16.75 19.10
C GLU A 164 -28.37 15.57 19.86
N ILE A 165 -28.43 14.36 19.27
CA ILE A 165 -27.78 13.16 19.79
C ILE A 165 -26.56 12.82 18.90
N PRO A 166 -25.33 12.86 19.43
CA PRO A 166 -24.16 12.41 18.69
C PRO A 166 -24.23 10.91 18.38
N SER A 167 -24.08 10.53 17.11
CA SER A 167 -24.16 9.14 16.62
C SER A 167 -23.23 8.15 17.34
N TYR A 168 -22.03 8.59 17.75
CA TYR A 168 -21.07 7.74 18.48
C TYR A 168 -21.52 7.38 19.91
N SER A 169 -22.55 8.05 20.44
CA SER A 169 -23.04 7.83 21.82
C SER A 169 -24.24 6.90 21.89
N LEU A 170 -24.69 6.34 20.76
CA LEU A 170 -25.92 5.54 20.70
C LEU A 170 -25.81 4.24 21.51
N GLU A 171 -24.69 3.53 21.43
CA GLU A 171 -24.49 2.28 22.17
C GLU A 171 -24.59 2.51 23.69
N SER A 172 -23.95 3.56 24.20
CA SER A 172 -23.97 3.87 25.64
C SER A 172 -25.30 4.45 26.13
N ARG A 173 -26.06 5.16 25.28
CA ARG A 173 -27.36 5.73 25.63
C ARG A 173 -28.50 4.71 25.57
N LEU A 174 -28.47 3.83 24.57
CA LEU A 174 -29.56 2.89 24.31
C LEU A 174 -29.37 1.56 25.06
N GLY A 175 -28.12 1.20 25.40
CA GLY A 175 -27.81 -0.08 26.06
C GLY A 175 -28.05 -1.30 25.16
N ASP A 176 -28.24 -1.09 23.86
CA ASP A 176 -28.48 -2.12 22.85
C ASP A 176 -27.69 -1.75 21.58
N CYS A 177 -26.63 -2.52 21.32
CA CYS A 177 -25.70 -2.26 20.22
C CYS A 177 -26.31 -2.51 18.84
N LEU A 178 -27.21 -3.49 18.71
CA LEU A 178 -27.92 -3.77 17.45
C LEU A 178 -28.90 -2.63 17.14
N ARG A 179 -29.68 -2.21 18.13
CA ARG A 179 -30.59 -1.06 18.00
C ARG A 179 -29.82 0.23 17.68
N ALA A 180 -28.67 0.46 18.32
CA ALA A 180 -27.80 1.59 18.02
C ALA A 180 -27.31 1.57 16.56
N ALA A 181 -26.86 0.42 16.05
CA ALA A 181 -26.46 0.27 14.65
C ALA A 181 -27.63 0.50 13.67
N LYS A 182 -28.84 0.02 14.02
CA LYS A 182 -30.07 0.22 13.24
C LYS A 182 -30.45 1.69 13.13
N ILE A 183 -30.52 2.40 14.26
CA ILE A 183 -30.83 3.83 14.32
C ILE A 183 -29.78 4.63 13.55
N ARG A 184 -28.50 4.31 13.75
CA ARG A 184 -27.40 4.98 13.02
C ARG A 184 -27.53 4.78 11.52
N ARG A 185 -27.77 3.55 11.08
CA ARG A 185 -27.99 3.21 9.68
C ARG A 185 -29.10 4.07 9.09
N GLU A 186 -30.26 4.13 9.76
CA GLU A 186 -31.39 4.92 9.28
C GLU A 186 -31.08 6.41 9.23
N ALA A 187 -30.45 6.96 10.27
CA ALA A 187 -30.03 8.37 10.29
C ALA A 187 -29.09 8.70 9.12
N VAL A 188 -28.14 7.81 8.80
CA VAL A 188 -27.25 7.95 7.63
C VAL A 188 -28.03 7.92 6.33
N GLN A 189 -29.04 7.05 6.18
CA GLN A 189 -29.88 7.00 4.98
C GLN A 189 -30.65 8.32 4.79
N ARG A 190 -31.24 8.87 5.86
CA ARG A 190 -31.96 10.15 5.83
C ARG A 190 -31.04 11.33 5.50
N LEU A 191 -29.89 11.41 6.16
CA LEU A 191 -28.91 12.48 5.95
C LEU A 191 -28.34 12.49 4.52
N THR A 192 -28.13 11.30 3.94
CA THR A 192 -27.52 11.17 2.62
C THR A 192 -28.53 11.08 1.47
N GLY A 193 -29.81 10.79 1.77
CA GLY A 193 -30.82 10.48 0.77
C GLY A 193 -30.54 9.17 0.00
N ARG A 194 -29.72 8.28 0.55
CA ARG A 194 -29.26 7.04 -0.11
C ARG A 194 -29.55 5.83 0.76
N LEU A 195 -30.18 4.82 0.15
CA LEU A 195 -30.38 3.54 0.79
C LEU A 195 -29.06 2.75 0.85
N VAL A 196 -28.86 2.00 1.93
CA VAL A 196 -27.72 1.08 2.10
C VAL A 196 -28.17 -0.38 2.02
N ASP A 197 -29.19 -0.64 1.20
CA ASP A 197 -29.70 -1.98 0.90
C ASP A 197 -28.57 -2.89 0.39
N GLY A 198 -28.55 -4.13 0.88
CA GLY A 198 -27.49 -5.09 0.58
C GLY A 198 -26.29 -5.08 1.54
N LEU A 199 -26.18 -4.10 2.44
CA LEU A 199 -25.31 -4.20 3.63
C LEU A 199 -26.11 -4.87 4.76
N PRO A 200 -25.81 -6.11 5.18
CA PRO A 200 -26.55 -6.77 6.24
C PRO A 200 -26.43 -6.06 7.59
N LEU A 201 -27.47 -6.20 8.41
CA LEU A 201 -27.52 -5.72 9.79
C LEU A 201 -27.75 -6.89 10.76
N GLU A 202 -28.66 -7.80 10.42
CA GLU A 202 -28.97 -8.96 11.25
C GLU A 202 -27.89 -10.05 11.20
N GLY A 203 -27.83 -10.88 12.25
CA GLY A 203 -26.94 -12.04 12.32
C GLY A 203 -25.49 -11.70 12.69
N PHE A 204 -25.25 -10.52 13.27
CA PHE A 204 -23.95 -10.10 13.79
C PHE A 204 -24.05 -9.75 15.28
N ASP A 205 -23.09 -10.21 16.06
CA ASP A 205 -22.97 -9.88 17.49
C ASP A 205 -22.28 -8.52 17.66
N TYR A 206 -23.07 -7.45 17.73
CA TYR A 206 -22.58 -6.08 17.87
C TYR A 206 -21.93 -5.80 19.24
N ASP A 207 -22.29 -6.55 20.28
CA ASP A 207 -21.65 -6.41 21.60
C ASP A 207 -20.19 -6.86 21.53
N SER A 208 -19.87 -7.85 20.70
CA SER A 208 -18.49 -8.36 20.53
C SER A 208 -17.50 -7.38 19.90
N ILE A 209 -17.97 -6.31 19.23
CA ILE A 209 -17.11 -5.29 18.61
C ILE A 209 -16.97 -4.01 19.43
N LEU A 210 -17.86 -3.80 20.41
CA LEU A 210 -17.95 -2.56 21.17
C LEU A 210 -16.65 -2.27 21.92
N GLY A 211 -16.04 -1.11 21.64
CA GLY A 211 -14.82 -0.66 22.29
C GLY A 211 -13.57 -1.48 21.95
N GLN A 212 -13.63 -2.33 20.93
CA GLN A 212 -12.55 -3.28 20.61
C GLN A 212 -12.23 -3.40 19.12
N CYS A 213 -13.24 -3.48 18.24
CA CYS A 213 -13.00 -3.79 16.81
C CYS A 213 -13.46 -2.70 15.84
N CYS A 214 -14.57 -2.02 16.10
CA CYS A 214 -15.10 -1.00 15.19
C CYS A 214 -16.01 -0.03 15.95
N GLU A 215 -15.88 1.25 15.64
CA GLU A 215 -16.75 2.31 16.13
C GLU A 215 -17.86 2.62 15.12
N MET A 216 -19.02 3.07 15.64
CA MET A 216 -20.13 3.54 14.83
C MET A 216 -20.62 2.57 13.73
N PRO A 217 -20.86 1.28 14.03
CA PRO A 217 -21.30 0.31 13.03
C PRO A 217 -22.68 0.66 12.41
N VAL A 218 -22.85 0.37 11.12
CA VAL A 218 -24.12 0.50 10.38
C VAL A 218 -24.54 -0.81 9.67
N GLY A 219 -23.79 -1.88 9.93
CA GLY A 219 -23.86 -3.16 9.23
C GLY A 219 -22.48 -3.82 9.20
N PHE A 220 -22.34 -4.85 8.39
CA PHE A 220 -21.08 -5.56 8.18
C PHE A 220 -20.95 -6.05 6.74
N VAL A 221 -19.72 -6.25 6.26
CA VAL A 221 -19.46 -6.76 4.90
C VAL A 221 -19.24 -8.27 4.95
N GLN A 222 -19.92 -8.99 4.05
CA GLN A 222 -19.73 -10.43 3.87
C GLN A 222 -18.63 -10.69 2.83
N ILE A 223 -17.60 -11.44 3.21
CA ILE A 223 -16.51 -11.85 2.31
C ILE A 223 -16.54 -13.38 2.17
N PRO A 224 -16.57 -13.94 0.94
CA PRO A 224 -16.54 -15.40 0.75
C PRO A 224 -15.29 -16.03 1.36
N VAL A 225 -15.45 -17.14 2.07
CA VAL A 225 -14.35 -17.94 2.62
C VAL A 225 -14.27 -19.28 1.87
N GLY A 226 -13.15 -19.53 1.22
CA GLY A 226 -12.81 -20.82 0.61
C GLY A 226 -11.75 -21.57 1.42
N ILE A 227 -11.60 -22.87 1.16
CA ILE A 227 -10.58 -23.72 1.78
C ILE A 227 -9.57 -24.18 0.74
N ALA A 228 -8.28 -24.03 1.02
CA ALA A 228 -7.19 -24.64 0.27
C ALA A 228 -6.49 -25.72 1.12
N GLY A 229 -6.29 -26.92 0.58
CA GLY A 229 -5.59 -27.99 1.28
C GLY A 229 -5.91 -29.41 0.81
N PRO A 230 -5.39 -30.43 1.51
CA PRO A 230 -4.53 -30.29 2.70
C PRO A 230 -3.15 -29.72 2.35
N LEU A 231 -2.68 -28.75 3.14
CA LEU A 231 -1.28 -28.32 3.15
C LEU A 231 -0.52 -29.23 4.13
N LEU A 232 0.29 -30.15 3.60
CA LEU A 232 1.17 -30.99 4.41
C LEU A 232 2.46 -30.23 4.73
N MET A 233 2.67 -29.91 6.00
CA MET A 233 3.81 -29.13 6.47
C MET A 233 4.29 -29.65 7.83
N ASN A 234 5.59 -29.92 7.95
CA ASN A 234 6.22 -30.49 9.16
C ASN A 234 5.51 -31.77 9.67
N GLY A 235 5.02 -32.61 8.76
CA GLY A 235 4.30 -33.85 9.09
C GLY A 235 2.83 -33.67 9.52
N CYS A 236 2.30 -32.45 9.51
CA CYS A 236 0.91 -32.15 9.84
C CYS A 236 0.14 -31.61 8.62
N GLU A 237 -1.16 -31.92 8.54
CA GLU A 237 -2.04 -31.44 7.48
C GLU A 237 -2.91 -30.27 7.95
N TYR A 238 -3.02 -29.23 7.13
CA TYR A 238 -3.84 -28.06 7.41
C TYR A 238 -4.84 -27.77 6.29
N SER A 239 -6.08 -27.49 6.67
CA SER A 239 -7.11 -26.94 5.77
C SER A 239 -7.14 -25.43 5.93
N VAL A 240 -6.59 -24.70 4.96
CA VAL A 240 -6.30 -23.26 5.09
C VAL A 240 -7.52 -22.44 4.68
N PRO A 241 -8.16 -21.69 5.60
CA PRO A 241 -9.25 -20.78 5.26
C PRO A 241 -8.72 -19.51 4.60
N MET A 242 -9.35 -19.10 3.51
CA MET A 242 -8.98 -17.96 2.69
C MET A 242 -10.22 -17.12 2.36
N ALA A 243 -10.30 -15.91 2.94
CA ALA A 243 -11.38 -14.96 2.69
C ALA A 243 -11.00 -14.04 1.53
N THR A 244 -11.70 -14.15 0.39
CA THR A 244 -11.35 -13.38 -0.81
C THR A 244 -12.51 -13.21 -1.76
N THR A 245 -12.47 -12.14 -2.54
CA THR A 245 -13.33 -11.92 -3.70
C THR A 245 -12.59 -12.09 -5.03
N GLU A 246 -11.29 -12.39 -4.99
CA GLU A 246 -10.49 -12.64 -6.19
C GLU A 246 -10.72 -14.07 -6.69
N GLY A 247 -11.36 -14.20 -7.86
CA GLY A 247 -11.51 -15.48 -8.54
C GLY A 247 -10.15 -16.11 -8.88
N CYS A 248 -10.10 -17.44 -8.91
CA CYS A 248 -8.88 -18.28 -9.02
C CYS A 248 -8.00 -18.37 -7.77
N LEU A 249 -8.03 -17.43 -6.83
CA LEU A 249 -7.01 -17.38 -5.76
C LEU A 249 -6.98 -18.69 -4.94
N VAL A 250 -8.10 -19.07 -4.33
CA VAL A 250 -8.20 -20.29 -3.50
C VAL A 250 -7.89 -21.55 -4.33
N ALA A 251 -8.40 -21.62 -5.56
CA ALA A 251 -8.16 -22.77 -6.43
C ALA A 251 -6.68 -22.91 -6.84
N SER A 252 -6.00 -21.79 -7.07
CA SER A 252 -4.56 -21.76 -7.37
C SER A 252 -3.75 -22.20 -6.15
N THR A 253 -4.02 -21.65 -4.97
CA THR A 253 -3.36 -22.08 -3.73
C THR A 253 -3.58 -23.57 -3.48
N ASN A 254 -4.81 -24.06 -3.68
CA ASN A 254 -5.14 -25.48 -3.54
C ASN A 254 -4.35 -26.39 -4.50
N ARG A 255 -4.11 -25.94 -5.74
CA ARG A 255 -3.24 -26.64 -6.70
C ARG A 255 -1.79 -26.70 -6.21
N GLY A 256 -1.31 -25.62 -5.60
CA GLY A 256 0.00 -25.58 -4.94
C GLY A 256 0.10 -26.57 -3.78
N CYS A 257 -0.89 -26.59 -2.89
CA CYS A 257 -0.97 -27.55 -1.79
C CYS A 257 -0.93 -28.99 -2.30
N LYS A 258 -1.67 -29.29 -3.38
CA LYS A 258 -1.67 -30.61 -4.03
C LYS A 258 -0.28 -31.01 -4.52
N ALA A 259 0.47 -30.09 -5.14
CA ALA A 259 1.81 -30.38 -5.63
C ALA A 259 2.79 -30.67 -4.46
N ILE A 260 2.75 -29.85 -3.41
CA ILE A 260 3.55 -30.04 -2.20
C ILE A 260 3.21 -31.38 -1.53
N TYR A 261 1.92 -31.66 -1.36
CA TYR A 261 1.44 -32.91 -0.74
C TYR A 261 1.94 -34.15 -1.49
N ALA A 262 1.82 -34.14 -2.82
CA ALA A 262 2.25 -35.25 -3.67
C ALA A 262 3.77 -35.52 -3.63
N CYS A 263 4.56 -34.59 -3.08
CA CYS A 263 6.01 -34.72 -2.96
C CYS A 263 6.49 -34.86 -1.50
N GLY A 264 5.60 -35.24 -0.58
CA GLY A 264 5.97 -35.52 0.82
C GLY A 264 5.85 -34.34 1.77
N GLY A 265 5.33 -33.19 1.30
CA GLY A 265 5.08 -32.02 2.13
C GLY A 265 6.18 -30.97 2.10
N ALA A 266 5.96 -29.90 2.85
CA ALA A 266 6.92 -28.81 3.05
C ALA A 266 7.55 -28.88 4.45
N THR A 267 8.76 -28.33 4.56
CA THR A 267 9.43 -28.07 5.83
C THR A 267 9.36 -26.58 6.13
N CYS A 268 9.05 -26.21 7.37
CA CYS A 268 8.90 -24.82 7.77
C CYS A 268 9.56 -24.57 9.12
N VAL A 269 10.37 -23.52 9.20
CA VAL A 269 11.18 -23.19 10.39
C VAL A 269 10.94 -21.73 10.76
N LEU A 270 10.62 -21.50 12.04
CA LEU A 270 10.59 -20.18 12.62
C LEU A 270 12.02 -19.76 13.01
N LEU A 271 12.45 -18.59 12.54
CA LEU A 271 13.78 -18.03 12.79
C LEU A 271 13.77 -17.00 13.92
N ARG A 272 12.72 -16.18 14.01
CA ARG A 272 12.57 -15.12 15.03
C ARG A 272 11.10 -14.91 15.40
N ASP A 273 10.84 -14.46 16.62
CA ASP A 273 9.52 -14.10 17.15
C ASP A 273 9.66 -12.88 18.08
N GLY A 274 9.40 -11.68 17.56
CA GLY A 274 9.55 -10.42 18.27
C GLY A 274 8.81 -9.28 17.59
N MET A 275 7.75 -8.77 18.23
CA MET A 275 7.05 -7.56 17.79
C MET A 275 7.85 -6.32 18.22
N THR A 276 7.73 -5.23 17.47
CA THR A 276 8.53 -4.03 17.70
C THR A 276 7.70 -2.77 17.92
N ARG A 277 8.26 -1.86 18.73
CA ARG A 277 7.81 -0.48 18.87
C ARG A 277 9.04 0.42 18.94
N ALA A 278 8.99 1.54 18.24
CA ALA A 278 10.10 2.48 18.22
C ALA A 278 9.65 3.92 18.49
N PRO A 279 9.78 4.42 19.73
CA PRO A 279 9.61 5.83 20.02
C PRO A 279 10.68 6.70 19.36
N VAL A 280 10.35 7.97 19.19
CA VAL A 280 11.31 9.03 18.89
C VAL A 280 11.41 9.97 20.09
N VAL A 281 12.63 10.23 20.51
CA VAL A 281 12.94 11.20 21.57
C VAL A 281 13.95 12.22 21.07
N ARG A 282 14.01 13.38 21.72
CA ARG A 282 14.86 14.51 21.33
C ARG A 282 15.61 15.07 22.52
N PHE A 283 16.82 15.53 22.25
CA PHE A 283 17.65 16.26 23.20
C PHE A 283 18.08 17.63 22.65
N SER A 284 18.74 18.43 23.49
CA SER A 284 19.32 19.72 23.11
C SER A 284 20.47 19.57 22.10
N THR A 285 21.26 18.49 22.22
CA THR A 285 22.45 18.24 21.39
C THR A 285 22.52 16.78 20.92
N ALA A 286 23.23 16.54 19.82
CA ALA A 286 23.49 15.18 19.33
C ALA A 286 24.31 14.36 20.33
N LYS A 287 25.30 14.97 21.01
CA LYS A 287 26.09 14.32 22.06
C LYS A 287 25.20 13.72 23.15
N ARG A 288 24.23 14.50 23.64
CA ARG A 288 23.32 14.06 24.69
C ARG A 288 22.38 12.94 24.24
N ALA A 289 21.90 12.99 22.99
CA ALA A 289 21.15 11.88 22.40
C ALA A 289 22.00 10.59 22.31
N THR A 290 23.29 10.72 21.99
CA THR A 290 24.22 9.58 21.95
C THR A 290 24.50 9.00 23.33
N GLU A 291 24.54 9.81 24.39
CA GLU A 291 24.65 9.32 25.77
C GLU A 291 23.49 8.37 26.11
N LEU A 292 22.25 8.72 25.74
CA LEU A 292 21.11 7.80 25.92
C LEU A 292 21.23 6.55 25.04
N LYS A 293 21.67 6.68 23.77
CA LYS A 293 21.90 5.52 22.90
C LYS A 293 22.85 4.52 23.54
N PHE A 294 24.02 4.99 24.00
CA PHE A 294 25.01 4.11 24.62
C PHE A 294 24.51 3.51 25.93
N PHE A 295 23.76 4.27 26.73
CA PHE A 295 23.11 3.73 27.91
C PHE A 295 22.14 2.57 27.59
N LEU A 296 21.29 2.74 26.57
CA LEU A 296 20.28 1.75 26.17
C LEU A 296 20.87 0.49 25.53
N GLU A 297 22.00 0.60 24.85
CA GLU A 297 22.66 -0.51 24.16
C GLU A 297 23.78 -1.15 24.97
N ASP A 298 24.10 -0.62 26.16
CA ASP A 298 25.05 -1.25 27.08
C ASP A 298 24.44 -2.52 27.69
N PRO A 299 25.06 -3.69 27.49
CA PRO A 299 24.59 -4.95 28.08
C PRO A 299 24.41 -4.91 29.61
N LEU A 300 25.18 -4.07 30.33
CA LEU A 300 25.07 -3.93 31.78
C LEU A 300 23.75 -3.29 32.23
N ASN A 301 23.09 -2.51 31.34
CA ASN A 301 21.83 -1.84 31.65
C ASN A 301 20.61 -2.64 31.18
N PHE A 302 20.80 -3.60 30.26
CA PHE A 302 19.70 -4.32 29.62
C PHE A 302 18.80 -5.04 30.63
N ASP A 303 19.35 -5.68 31.65
CA ASP A 303 18.57 -6.42 32.65
C ASP A 303 17.61 -5.50 33.41
N THR A 304 18.08 -4.32 33.83
CA THR A 304 17.24 -3.31 34.49
C THR A 304 16.13 -2.82 33.57
N LEU A 305 16.46 -2.49 32.32
CA LEU A 305 15.49 -2.05 31.31
C LEU A 305 14.46 -3.14 31.01
N SER A 306 14.89 -4.40 30.93
CA SER A 306 14.04 -5.56 30.73
C SER A 306 13.08 -5.76 31.90
N VAL A 307 13.55 -5.63 33.15
CA VAL A 307 12.67 -5.70 34.34
C VAL A 307 11.60 -4.60 34.30
N VAL A 308 11.97 -3.37 33.95
CA VAL A 308 11.02 -2.24 33.84
C VAL A 308 10.00 -2.49 32.73
N PHE A 309 10.47 -2.90 31.54
CA PHE A 309 9.62 -3.21 30.39
C PHE A 309 8.63 -4.34 30.71
N ASN A 310 9.12 -5.44 31.27
CA ASN A 310 8.35 -6.67 31.47
C ASN A 310 7.28 -6.54 32.58
N LYS A 311 7.38 -5.54 33.47
CA LYS A 311 6.30 -5.23 34.44
C LYS A 311 4.97 -4.87 33.76
N SER A 312 4.99 -4.48 32.49
CA SER A 312 3.78 -4.11 31.74
C SER A 312 2.82 -5.27 31.48
N SER A 313 3.33 -6.51 31.42
CA SER A 313 2.56 -7.70 31.02
C SER A 313 3.23 -9.01 31.45
N ARG A 314 2.42 -10.03 31.75
CA ARG A 314 2.90 -11.38 32.06
C ARG A 314 3.54 -12.09 30.85
N PHE A 315 3.20 -11.67 29.63
CA PHE A 315 3.68 -12.28 28.38
C PHE A 315 4.81 -11.49 27.71
N ALA A 316 4.90 -10.18 27.96
CA ALA A 316 5.92 -9.35 27.36
C ALA A 316 7.30 -9.73 27.87
N ARG A 317 8.20 -10.15 26.98
CA ARG A 317 9.64 -10.27 27.31
C ARG A 317 10.45 -9.46 26.34
N LEU A 318 11.09 -8.40 26.83
CA LEU A 318 12.04 -7.60 26.07
C LEU A 318 13.20 -8.50 25.61
N GLN A 319 13.53 -8.40 24.33
CA GLN A 319 14.58 -9.19 23.68
C GLN A 319 15.77 -8.34 23.24
N ASN A 320 15.49 -7.14 22.72
CA ASN A 320 16.53 -6.25 22.19
C ASN A 320 16.08 -4.79 22.20
N ILE A 321 17.04 -3.87 22.25
CA ILE A 321 16.85 -2.43 22.01
C ILE A 321 17.89 -2.01 20.97
N GLN A 322 17.43 -1.52 19.82
CA GLN A 322 18.29 -1.05 18.74
C GLN A 322 18.04 0.44 18.49
N CYS A 323 19.08 1.27 18.64
CA CYS A 323 18.95 2.71 18.52
C CYS A 323 19.52 3.24 17.20
N ALA A 324 18.82 4.20 16.58
CA ALA A 324 19.31 4.98 15.45
C ALA A 324 19.24 6.49 15.75
N ILE A 325 20.26 7.25 15.35
CA ILE A 325 20.35 8.70 15.60
C ILE A 325 20.18 9.48 14.30
N ALA A 326 19.42 10.57 14.36
CA ALA A 326 19.38 11.59 13.32
C ALA A 326 19.51 12.99 13.96
N GLY A 327 20.73 13.52 13.93
CA GLY A 327 21.06 14.78 14.61
C GLY A 327 20.88 14.65 16.12
N LYS A 328 19.95 15.44 16.68
CA LYS A 328 19.61 15.43 18.13
C LYS A 328 18.39 14.58 18.48
N ASN A 329 17.88 13.81 17.52
CA ASN A 329 16.77 12.87 17.71
C ASN A 329 17.29 11.43 17.78
N LEU A 330 16.72 10.64 18.67
CA LEU A 330 17.02 9.22 18.87
C LEU A 330 15.76 8.39 18.61
N TYR A 331 15.88 7.38 17.76
CA TYR A 331 14.84 6.40 17.45
C TYR A 331 15.21 5.08 18.11
N ILE A 332 14.38 4.59 19.01
CA ILE A 332 14.73 3.48 19.91
C ILE A 332 13.85 2.28 19.58
N ARG A 333 14.31 1.31 18.80
CA ARG A 333 13.52 0.15 18.38
C ARG A 333 13.60 -0.97 19.43
N PHE A 334 12.54 -1.11 20.23
CA PHE A 334 12.37 -2.21 21.18
C PHE A 334 11.83 -3.44 20.44
N SER A 335 12.41 -4.62 20.69
CA SER A 335 11.89 -5.92 20.25
C SER A 335 11.44 -6.74 21.44
N CYS A 336 10.27 -7.36 21.34
CA CYS A 336 9.65 -8.07 22.45
C CYS A 336 8.82 -9.27 21.99
N SER A 337 8.91 -10.39 22.71
CA SER A 337 7.96 -11.49 22.56
C SER A 337 6.63 -11.17 23.25
N THR A 338 5.51 -11.57 22.62
CA THR A 338 4.16 -11.11 23.01
C THR A 338 3.20 -12.25 23.32
N GLY A 339 3.72 -13.46 23.52
CA GLY A 339 2.91 -14.68 23.61
C GLY A 339 2.12 -14.90 22.33
N ASP A 340 0.85 -15.28 22.45
CA ASP A 340 -0.03 -15.54 21.30
C ASP A 340 -0.73 -14.30 20.75
N ALA A 341 -0.54 -13.13 21.36
CA ALA A 341 -1.02 -11.87 20.80
C ALA A 341 -0.06 -11.36 19.73
N MET A 342 -0.59 -10.69 18.70
CA MET A 342 0.24 -9.92 17.77
C MET A 342 1.03 -8.84 18.54
N GLY A 343 0.38 -8.22 19.54
CA GLY A 343 1.09 -7.66 20.69
C GLY A 343 1.37 -6.16 20.64
N MET A 344 0.90 -5.43 19.63
CA MET A 344 1.18 -4.00 19.46
C MET A 344 0.85 -3.12 20.69
N ASN A 345 -0.29 -3.33 21.33
CA ASN A 345 -0.66 -2.61 22.55
C ASN A 345 0.23 -2.98 23.74
N MET A 346 0.62 -4.26 23.83
CA MET A 346 1.47 -4.78 24.88
C MET A 346 2.88 -4.17 24.80
N VAL A 347 3.46 -4.15 23.60
CA VAL A 347 4.80 -3.57 23.39
C VAL A 347 4.79 -2.06 23.64
N SER A 348 3.76 -1.33 23.18
CA SER A 348 3.64 0.12 23.44
C SER A 348 3.61 0.45 24.94
N LYS A 349 2.90 -0.35 25.75
CA LYS A 349 2.87 -0.18 27.21
C LYS A 349 4.23 -0.45 27.86
N GLY A 350 4.92 -1.51 27.42
CA GLY A 350 6.28 -1.80 27.90
C GLY A 350 7.28 -0.69 27.58
N VAL A 351 7.20 -0.12 26.38
CA VAL A 351 8.02 1.04 25.99
C VAL A 351 7.70 2.24 26.86
N GLN A 352 6.42 2.55 27.11
CA GLN A 352 6.05 3.69 27.95
C GLN A 352 6.67 3.58 29.35
N ASN A 353 6.60 2.39 29.97
CA ASN A 353 7.24 2.17 31.28
C ASN A 353 8.74 2.46 31.26
N VAL A 354 9.45 2.07 30.19
CA VAL A 354 10.88 2.33 30.06
C VAL A 354 11.14 3.82 29.85
N LEU A 355 10.35 4.52 29.04
CA LEU A 355 10.49 5.96 28.85
C LEU A 355 10.26 6.72 30.17
N ASP A 356 9.24 6.35 30.94
CA ASP A 356 8.95 6.95 32.26
C ASP A 356 10.09 6.70 33.26
N PHE A 357 10.68 5.50 33.23
CA PHE A 357 11.85 5.18 34.05
C PHE A 357 13.08 6.02 33.69
N LEU A 358 13.33 6.20 32.39
CA LEU A 358 14.48 6.97 31.89
C LEU A 358 14.40 8.46 32.24
N GLN A 359 13.22 9.01 32.48
CA GLN A 359 13.05 10.42 32.88
C GLN A 359 13.77 10.77 34.19
N ASN A 360 14.10 9.78 35.03
CA ASN A 360 14.86 10.04 36.27
C ASN A 360 16.32 10.45 35.98
N ASP A 361 16.98 9.79 35.03
CA ASP A 361 18.40 10.01 34.69
C ASP A 361 18.58 10.91 33.45
N PHE A 362 17.53 11.01 32.63
CA PHE A 362 17.46 11.86 31.44
C PHE A 362 16.24 12.80 31.50
N PRO A 363 16.14 13.70 32.51
CA PRO A 363 15.00 14.62 32.66
C PRO A 363 14.91 15.66 31.54
N ASP A 364 15.98 15.80 30.75
CA ASP A 364 16.06 16.64 29.57
C ASP A 364 15.57 15.95 28.28
N MET A 365 15.09 14.70 28.36
CA MET A 365 14.56 13.93 27.25
C MET A 365 13.13 14.38 26.88
N ASP A 366 12.99 14.93 25.68
CA ASP A 366 11.70 15.28 25.09
C ASP A 366 11.14 14.08 24.29
N VAL A 367 10.06 13.46 24.78
CA VAL A 367 9.41 12.33 24.11
C VAL A 367 8.47 12.87 23.03
N ILE A 368 8.96 12.90 21.78
CA ILE A 368 8.22 13.40 20.62
C ILE A 368 7.03 12.50 20.27
N GLY A 369 7.20 11.18 20.43
CA GLY A 369 6.11 10.24 20.23
C GLY A 369 6.51 8.79 20.43
N ILE A 370 5.53 7.98 20.86
CA ILE A 370 5.73 6.55 21.13
C ILE A 370 6.02 5.72 19.86
N SER A 371 5.68 6.26 18.68
CA SER A 371 5.91 5.65 17.38
C SER A 371 6.54 6.65 16.41
N GLY A 372 7.87 6.66 16.34
CA GLY A 372 8.68 7.45 15.42
C GLY A 372 8.88 6.80 14.05
N ASN A 373 7.95 5.95 13.61
CA ASN A 373 8.01 5.19 12.35
C ASN A 373 9.21 4.25 12.15
N TYR A 374 10.10 4.07 13.13
CA TYR A 374 11.21 3.13 13.08
C TYR A 374 10.86 1.71 13.60
N CYS A 375 9.56 1.44 13.83
CA CYS A 375 9.10 0.10 14.23
C CYS A 375 9.41 -0.94 13.13
N SER A 376 9.07 -0.73 11.85
CA SER A 376 8.02 0.15 11.28
C SER A 376 6.68 -0.61 11.26
N ASP A 377 5.54 0.06 11.23
CA ASP A 377 4.22 -0.60 11.32
C ASP A 377 3.28 -0.12 10.23
N LYS A 378 2.76 -1.02 9.39
CA LYS A 378 1.89 -0.74 8.24
C LYS A 378 2.53 0.19 7.20
N LYS A 379 3.86 0.18 7.08
CA LYS A 379 4.60 0.95 6.07
C LYS A 379 5.75 0.11 5.51
N PRO A 380 6.01 0.12 4.19
CA PRO A 380 7.14 -0.59 3.63
C PRO A 380 8.44 0.00 4.19
N ALA A 381 9.24 -0.84 4.87
CA ALA A 381 10.45 -0.39 5.55
C ALA A 381 11.56 -1.45 5.55
N ALA A 382 12.78 -1.01 5.20
CA ALA A 382 13.93 -1.91 5.06
C ALA A 382 14.35 -2.51 6.40
N VAL A 383 14.13 -1.79 7.50
CA VAL A 383 14.41 -2.30 8.84
C VAL A 383 13.62 -3.58 9.14
N ASN A 384 12.38 -3.70 8.67
CA ASN A 384 11.58 -4.91 8.87
C ASN A 384 12.01 -6.05 7.93
N TRP A 385 12.50 -5.72 6.73
CA TRP A 385 13.10 -6.70 5.83
C TRP A 385 14.40 -7.30 6.38
N ILE A 386 15.28 -6.45 6.93
CA ILE A 386 16.63 -6.82 7.36
C ILE A 386 16.63 -7.44 8.76
N GLU A 387 15.98 -6.77 9.72
CA GLU A 387 16.01 -7.17 11.12
C GLU A 387 14.86 -8.13 11.49
N GLY A 388 13.81 -8.14 10.69
CA GLY A 388 12.55 -8.84 10.98
C GLY A 388 11.61 -8.02 11.86
N ARG A 389 10.34 -8.45 11.94
CA ARG A 389 9.29 -7.91 12.82
C ARG A 389 8.13 -8.88 12.96
N GLY A 390 7.68 -9.18 14.17
CA GLY A 390 6.73 -10.27 14.38
C GLY A 390 7.45 -11.62 14.22
N LYS A 391 6.98 -12.48 13.32
CA LYS A 391 7.55 -13.81 13.07
C LYS A 391 8.34 -13.84 11.77
N SER A 392 9.62 -14.24 11.86
CA SER A 392 10.44 -14.52 10.69
C SER A 392 10.40 -16.02 10.40
N VAL A 393 10.00 -16.40 9.19
CA VAL A 393 9.77 -17.80 8.80
C VAL A 393 10.44 -18.10 7.48
N VAL A 394 11.03 -19.30 7.37
CA VAL A 394 11.42 -19.90 6.10
C VAL A 394 10.62 -21.18 5.88
N CYS A 395 10.13 -21.39 4.66
CA CYS A 395 9.43 -22.61 4.27
C CYS A 395 9.94 -23.10 2.92
N GLU A 396 10.17 -24.40 2.79
CA GLU A 396 10.71 -25.02 1.59
C GLU A 396 10.03 -26.34 1.25
N ALA A 397 10.10 -26.73 -0.02
CA ALA A 397 9.66 -28.02 -0.50
C ALA A 397 10.50 -28.46 -1.71
N ILE A 398 10.57 -29.78 -1.92
CA ILE A 398 11.09 -30.37 -3.15
C ILE A 398 9.90 -30.88 -3.96
N ILE A 399 9.78 -30.43 -5.21
CA ILE A 399 8.71 -30.82 -6.13
C ILE A 399 9.32 -31.66 -7.25
N THR A 400 8.90 -32.92 -7.31
CA THR A 400 9.40 -33.87 -8.33
C THR A 400 9.06 -33.40 -9.74
N GLY A 401 9.94 -33.66 -10.72
CA GLY A 401 9.72 -33.29 -12.13
C GLY A 401 8.39 -33.80 -12.69
N ASP A 402 7.99 -34.99 -12.26
CA ASP A 402 6.72 -35.62 -12.61
C ASP A 402 5.51 -34.79 -12.15
N VAL A 403 5.56 -34.25 -10.93
CA VAL A 403 4.52 -33.36 -10.38
C VAL A 403 4.58 -31.98 -11.05
N VAL A 404 5.77 -31.45 -11.33
CA VAL A 404 5.93 -30.19 -12.09
C VAL A 404 5.25 -30.30 -13.46
N SER A 405 5.48 -31.40 -14.19
CA SER A 405 4.86 -31.64 -15.49
C SER A 405 3.36 -31.93 -15.39
N LYS A 406 2.95 -32.90 -14.55
CA LYS A 406 1.57 -33.41 -14.52
C LYS A 406 0.61 -32.51 -13.74
N VAL A 407 1.04 -31.88 -12.65
CA VAL A 407 0.19 -31.02 -11.81
C VAL A 407 0.39 -29.56 -12.17
N LEU A 408 1.63 -29.10 -12.27
CA LEU A 408 1.96 -27.69 -12.49
C LEU A 408 2.01 -27.30 -13.98
N LYS A 409 1.99 -28.28 -14.88
CA LYS A 409 1.86 -28.09 -16.34
C LYS A 409 2.98 -27.20 -16.92
N THR A 410 4.19 -27.33 -16.37
CA THR A 410 5.39 -26.61 -16.83
C THR A 410 6.65 -27.50 -16.66
N THR A 411 7.85 -26.94 -16.79
CA THR A 411 9.14 -27.61 -16.56
C THR A 411 9.92 -26.92 -15.43
N VAL A 412 10.85 -27.65 -14.81
CA VAL A 412 11.73 -27.11 -13.76
C VAL A 412 12.57 -25.94 -14.29
N SER A 413 13.19 -26.10 -15.46
CA SER A 413 14.02 -25.06 -16.08
C SER A 413 13.26 -23.74 -16.30
N ALA A 414 12.02 -23.82 -16.78
CA ALA A 414 11.19 -22.64 -17.04
C ALA A 414 10.76 -21.94 -15.75
N LEU A 415 10.55 -22.68 -14.65
CA LEU A 415 10.25 -22.11 -13.34
C LEU A 415 11.45 -21.38 -12.75
N VAL A 416 12.64 -22.00 -12.79
CA VAL A 416 13.88 -21.40 -12.31
C VAL A 416 14.21 -20.12 -13.08
N GLU A 417 14.15 -20.18 -14.42
CA GLU A 417 14.38 -19.02 -15.28
C GLU A 417 13.37 -17.90 -15.00
N LEU A 418 12.07 -18.22 -14.92
CA LEU A 418 11.05 -17.23 -14.63
C LEU A 418 11.22 -16.62 -13.23
N ASN A 419 11.60 -17.40 -12.22
CA ASN A 419 11.84 -16.87 -10.88
C ASN A 419 13.01 -15.88 -10.87
N MET A 420 14.11 -16.25 -11.51
CA MET A 420 15.27 -15.36 -11.68
C MET A 420 14.88 -14.06 -12.37
N LEU A 421 14.21 -14.14 -13.52
CA LEU A 421 13.88 -12.96 -14.32
C LEU A 421 12.76 -12.11 -13.70
N LYS A 422 11.74 -12.72 -13.09
CA LYS A 422 10.57 -12.01 -12.55
C LYS A 422 10.76 -11.58 -11.11
N ASN A 423 10.93 -12.55 -10.21
CA ASN A 423 10.90 -12.31 -8.76
C ASN A 423 12.20 -11.67 -8.27
N LEU A 424 13.33 -11.92 -8.94
CA LEU A 424 14.62 -11.31 -8.57
C LEU A 424 14.93 -10.11 -9.46
N THR A 425 15.27 -10.34 -10.74
CA THR A 425 15.69 -9.26 -11.65
C THR A 425 14.60 -8.22 -11.86
N GLY A 426 13.36 -8.64 -12.14
CA GLY A 426 12.23 -7.73 -12.32
C GLY A 426 11.97 -6.86 -11.08
N SER A 427 11.93 -7.48 -9.90
CA SER A 427 11.79 -6.75 -8.63
C SER A 427 12.97 -5.81 -8.34
N ALA A 428 14.20 -6.20 -8.68
CA ALA A 428 15.38 -5.35 -8.55
C ALA A 428 15.30 -4.11 -9.47
N ILE A 429 14.91 -4.30 -10.74
CA ILE A 429 14.69 -3.19 -11.69
C ILE A 429 13.57 -2.26 -11.20
N ALA A 430 12.53 -2.80 -10.57
CA ALA A 430 11.44 -2.02 -10.00
C ALA A 430 11.82 -1.27 -8.71
N GLY A 431 13.01 -1.49 -8.13
CA GLY A 431 13.39 -0.93 -6.83
C GLY A 431 12.52 -1.47 -5.69
N SER A 432 12.04 -2.71 -5.81
CA SER A 432 11.13 -3.34 -4.84
C SER A 432 11.81 -3.53 -3.49
N LEU A 433 11.09 -3.22 -2.41
CA LEU A 433 11.53 -3.44 -1.04
C LEU A 433 10.76 -4.61 -0.44
N GLY A 434 11.46 -5.73 -0.20
CA GLY A 434 10.85 -6.95 0.35
C GLY A 434 9.88 -7.69 -0.58
N GLY A 435 9.62 -7.18 -1.78
CA GLY A 435 8.72 -7.77 -2.77
C GLY A 435 9.45 -8.61 -3.83
N PHE A 436 10.22 -9.62 -3.42
CA PHE A 436 10.94 -10.54 -4.31
C PHE A 436 10.14 -11.85 -4.52
N ASN A 437 8.85 -11.71 -4.81
CA ASN A 437 7.87 -12.79 -4.89
C ASN A 437 6.81 -12.50 -5.97
N ALA A 438 5.91 -13.46 -6.22
CA ALA A 438 4.85 -13.31 -7.20
C ALA A 438 3.58 -12.68 -6.63
N HIS A 439 3.04 -13.22 -5.55
CA HIS A 439 1.77 -12.78 -4.95
C HIS A 439 1.62 -13.15 -3.47
N ALA A 440 2.69 -13.09 -2.67
CA ALA A 440 2.61 -13.38 -1.24
C ALA A 440 1.50 -12.57 -0.53
N ALA A 441 1.31 -11.31 -0.94
CA ALA A 441 0.28 -10.41 -0.43
C ALA A 441 -1.16 -10.93 -0.63
N ASN A 442 -1.46 -11.65 -1.71
CA ASN A 442 -2.78 -12.21 -1.95
C ASN A 442 -3.10 -13.30 -0.92
N ILE A 443 -2.13 -14.18 -0.67
CA ILE A 443 -2.28 -15.28 0.28
C ILE A 443 -2.38 -14.76 1.71
N VAL A 444 -1.45 -13.86 2.09
CA VAL A 444 -1.42 -13.23 3.41
C VAL A 444 -2.75 -12.52 3.69
N SER A 445 -3.22 -11.66 2.78
CA SER A 445 -4.49 -10.93 2.94
C SER A 445 -5.68 -11.88 3.12
N ALA A 446 -5.77 -12.93 2.29
CA ALA A 446 -6.89 -13.86 2.36
C ALA A 446 -6.94 -14.63 3.69
N ILE A 447 -5.79 -15.07 4.20
CA ILE A 447 -5.71 -15.73 5.50
C ILE A 447 -5.95 -14.72 6.63
N PHE A 448 -5.40 -13.50 6.54
CA PHE A 448 -5.52 -12.46 7.55
C PHE A 448 -6.99 -12.08 7.79
N ILE A 449 -7.73 -11.83 6.71
CA ILE A 449 -9.16 -11.52 6.78
C ILE A 449 -9.95 -12.70 7.36
N ALA A 450 -9.65 -13.94 6.90
CA ALA A 450 -10.34 -15.14 7.39
C ALA A 450 -10.10 -15.38 8.89
N THR A 451 -8.91 -15.06 9.39
CA THR A 451 -8.48 -15.41 10.75
C THR A 451 -8.46 -14.21 11.70
N GLY A 452 -9.00 -13.06 11.30
CA GLY A 452 -9.17 -11.89 12.18
C GLY A 452 -7.88 -11.16 12.54
N GLN A 453 -6.87 -11.25 11.67
CA GLN A 453 -5.65 -10.46 11.75
C GLN A 453 -5.92 -9.04 11.26
N ASP A 454 -4.93 -8.15 11.38
CA ASP A 454 -5.02 -6.78 10.88
C ASP A 454 -4.63 -6.73 9.39
N PRO A 455 -5.57 -6.50 8.44
CA PRO A 455 -5.26 -6.56 7.02
C PRO A 455 -4.29 -5.46 6.56
N ALA A 456 -4.16 -4.35 7.31
CA ALA A 456 -3.21 -3.29 6.97
C ALA A 456 -1.75 -3.72 7.22
N GLN A 457 -1.53 -4.73 8.07
CA GLN A 457 -0.20 -5.32 8.30
C GLN A 457 0.27 -6.19 7.12
N ASN A 458 -0.61 -6.48 6.15
CA ASN A 458 -0.20 -7.15 4.91
C ASN A 458 0.97 -6.44 4.21
N ILE A 459 1.08 -5.11 4.34
CA ILE A 459 2.18 -4.31 3.75
C ILE A 459 3.57 -4.89 4.07
N GLU A 460 3.79 -5.31 5.32
CA GLU A 460 5.08 -5.83 5.79
C GLU A 460 5.03 -7.34 5.96
N SER A 461 3.88 -7.89 6.35
CA SER A 461 3.68 -9.34 6.47
C SER A 461 3.77 -10.06 5.13
N SER A 462 3.61 -9.37 4.00
CA SER A 462 3.85 -9.92 2.66
C SER A 462 5.28 -9.76 2.16
N HIS A 463 6.20 -9.21 2.95
CA HIS A 463 7.62 -9.25 2.61
C HIS A 463 8.04 -10.70 2.44
N CYS A 464 8.51 -11.04 1.25
CA CYS A 464 8.83 -12.40 0.87
C CYS A 464 9.86 -12.40 -0.25
N ILE A 465 10.87 -13.26 -0.11
CA ILE A 465 11.74 -13.68 -1.21
C ILE A 465 11.44 -15.14 -1.56
N THR A 466 11.16 -15.39 -2.83
CA THR A 466 10.92 -16.72 -3.37
C THR A 466 12.16 -17.17 -4.15
N MET A 467 12.74 -18.30 -3.75
CA MET A 467 13.88 -18.92 -4.42
C MET A 467 13.44 -20.23 -5.08
N MET A 468 14.00 -20.51 -6.25
CA MET A 468 13.74 -21.72 -7.03
C MET A 468 15.06 -22.21 -7.61
N GLU A 469 15.39 -23.47 -7.34
CA GLU A 469 16.63 -24.09 -7.78
C GLU A 469 16.34 -25.44 -8.42
N ALA A 470 17.06 -25.72 -9.51
CA ALA A 470 17.08 -27.02 -10.14
C ALA A 470 17.99 -27.95 -9.33
N ILE A 471 17.46 -29.08 -8.87
CA ILE A 471 18.21 -30.09 -8.12
C ILE A 471 18.12 -31.46 -8.81
N ASN A 472 18.88 -32.45 -8.32
CA ASN A 472 18.90 -33.81 -8.88
C ASN A 472 19.12 -33.81 -10.41
N ASP A 473 20.19 -33.15 -10.86
CA ASP A 473 20.54 -32.96 -12.28
C ASP A 473 19.46 -32.21 -13.09
N GLY A 474 18.68 -31.37 -12.42
CA GLY A 474 17.61 -30.56 -13.01
C GLY A 474 16.28 -31.29 -13.22
N ASN A 475 16.14 -32.49 -12.66
CA ASN A 475 14.90 -33.25 -12.72
C ASN A 475 13.85 -32.73 -11.74
N ASP A 476 14.28 -32.21 -10.59
CA ASP A 476 13.38 -31.77 -9.53
C ASP A 476 13.60 -30.30 -9.20
N LEU A 477 12.57 -29.69 -8.62
CA LEU A 477 12.57 -28.29 -8.20
C LEU A 477 12.68 -28.21 -6.68
N HIS A 478 13.72 -27.56 -6.17
CA HIS A 478 13.69 -26.98 -4.83
C HIS A 478 13.03 -25.60 -4.92
N ILE A 479 12.08 -25.34 -4.02
CA ILE A 479 11.44 -24.03 -3.88
C ILE A 479 11.44 -23.64 -2.41
N SER A 480 11.73 -22.37 -2.13
CA SER A 480 11.58 -21.80 -0.80
C SER A 480 10.99 -20.41 -0.81
N VAL A 481 10.37 -20.04 0.31
CA VAL A 481 9.95 -18.68 0.64
C VAL A 481 10.54 -18.30 1.97
N THR A 482 11.06 -17.07 2.06
CA THR A 482 11.53 -16.48 3.33
C THR A 482 10.76 -15.21 3.60
N MET A 483 10.04 -15.18 4.72
CA MET A 483 9.16 -14.10 5.13
C MET A 483 9.63 -13.55 6.48
N PRO A 484 10.38 -12.44 6.51
CA PRO A 484 11.05 -11.99 7.73
C PRO A 484 10.12 -11.27 8.71
N SER A 485 8.92 -10.86 8.27
CA SER A 485 8.11 -9.90 9.03
C SER A 485 6.61 -10.25 9.15
N ILE A 486 6.24 -11.50 9.40
CA ILE A 486 4.83 -11.92 9.54
C ILE A 486 4.26 -11.46 10.89
N GLU A 487 3.29 -10.55 10.87
CA GLU A 487 2.63 -10.01 12.05
C GLU A 487 1.29 -10.69 12.29
N VAL A 488 1.28 -11.73 13.12
CA VAL A 488 0.07 -12.48 13.45
C VAL A 488 -0.09 -12.73 14.94
N GLY A 489 -1.34 -12.92 15.34
CA GLY A 489 -1.73 -13.36 16.68
C GLY A 489 -3.00 -14.22 16.63
N THR A 490 -3.23 -14.97 17.71
CA THR A 490 -4.41 -15.84 17.86
C THR A 490 -5.27 -15.44 19.06
N VAL A 491 -4.95 -14.30 19.68
CA VAL A 491 -5.69 -13.62 20.74
C VAL A 491 -5.71 -12.11 20.49
N GLY A 492 -6.86 -11.49 20.76
CA GLY A 492 -7.08 -10.04 20.66
C GLY A 492 -7.43 -9.56 19.25
N GLY A 493 -7.90 -8.32 19.14
CA GLY A 493 -8.36 -7.76 17.88
C GLY A 493 -9.50 -8.57 17.26
N GLY A 494 -9.52 -8.72 15.94
CA GLY A 494 -10.57 -9.44 15.21
C GLY A 494 -10.60 -10.95 15.46
N THR A 495 -9.58 -11.54 16.10
CA THR A 495 -9.49 -13.00 16.34
C THR A 495 -10.60 -13.54 17.22
N GLN A 496 -11.23 -12.69 18.02
CA GLN A 496 -12.32 -13.06 18.93
C GLN A 496 -13.69 -13.14 18.25
N LEU A 497 -13.85 -12.52 17.06
CA LEU A 497 -15.11 -12.54 16.32
C LEU A 497 -15.44 -13.97 15.90
N ALA A 498 -16.71 -14.34 15.98
CA ALA A 498 -17.13 -15.74 15.85
C ALA A 498 -16.63 -16.43 14.57
N SER A 499 -16.79 -15.78 13.41
CA SER A 499 -16.36 -16.31 12.11
C SER A 499 -14.83 -16.48 12.02
N GLN A 500 -14.08 -15.50 12.51
CA GLN A 500 -12.62 -15.50 12.52
C GLN A 500 -12.07 -16.54 13.51
N SER A 501 -12.67 -16.64 14.68
CA SER A 501 -12.40 -17.68 15.67
C SER A 501 -12.65 -19.09 15.11
N ALA A 502 -13.72 -19.28 14.32
CA ALA A 502 -13.98 -20.56 13.66
C ALA A 502 -12.87 -20.94 12.67
N CYS A 503 -12.36 -19.97 11.90
CA CYS A 503 -11.23 -20.19 10.98
C CYS A 503 -9.92 -20.51 11.74
N LEU A 504 -9.66 -19.85 12.87
CA LEU A 504 -8.52 -20.19 13.74
C LEU A 504 -8.67 -21.57 14.38
N ASN A 505 -9.89 -21.98 14.76
CA ASN A 505 -10.17 -23.32 15.28
C ASN A 505 -9.92 -24.39 14.22
N LEU A 506 -10.32 -24.15 12.96
CA LEU A 506 -10.06 -25.06 11.84
C LEU A 506 -8.56 -25.34 11.66
N LEU A 507 -7.72 -24.33 11.90
CA LEU A 507 -6.27 -24.43 11.87
C LEU A 507 -5.66 -25.01 13.16
N GLY A 508 -6.45 -25.21 14.22
CA GLY A 508 -5.98 -25.70 15.52
C GLY A 508 -5.18 -24.67 16.34
N VAL A 509 -5.28 -23.38 16.04
CA VAL A 509 -4.44 -22.32 16.65
C VAL A 509 -5.23 -21.26 17.43
N LYS A 510 -6.54 -21.39 17.59
CA LYS A 510 -7.34 -20.37 18.28
C LYS A 510 -6.95 -20.21 19.75
N GLY A 511 -6.81 -18.96 20.19
CA GLY A 511 -6.58 -18.62 21.59
C GLY A 511 -5.11 -18.74 22.02
N ALA A 512 -4.88 -18.45 23.30
CA ALA A 512 -3.56 -18.57 23.92
C ALA A 512 -3.22 -20.02 24.25
N ASN A 513 -1.98 -20.42 23.99
CA ASN A 513 -1.47 -21.69 24.47
C ASN A 513 -0.97 -21.53 25.91
N LYS A 514 -1.56 -22.30 26.84
CA LYS A 514 -1.26 -22.20 28.28
C LYS A 514 0.07 -22.84 28.64
N GLU A 515 0.49 -23.87 27.92
CA GLU A 515 1.69 -24.65 28.21
C GLU A 515 2.93 -24.03 27.53
N SER A 516 2.76 -23.55 26.30
CA SER A 516 3.82 -22.91 25.51
C SER A 516 3.33 -21.58 24.93
N PRO A 517 3.31 -20.49 25.72
CA PRO A 517 2.87 -19.19 25.24
C PRO A 517 3.52 -18.77 23.92
N GLY A 518 2.69 -18.34 22.97
CA GLY A 518 3.09 -17.97 21.62
C GLY A 518 3.16 -19.11 20.61
N SER A 519 3.00 -20.38 21.03
CA SER A 519 3.11 -21.51 20.10
C SER A 519 2.02 -21.48 19.02
N ASN A 520 0.82 -21.02 19.36
CA ASN A 520 -0.29 -20.96 18.40
C ASN A 520 -0.05 -19.85 17.38
N ALA A 521 0.42 -18.67 17.82
CA ALA A 521 0.75 -17.58 16.91
C ALA A 521 1.97 -17.92 16.03
N ARG A 522 2.96 -18.65 16.55
CA ARG A 522 4.08 -19.17 15.75
C ARG A 522 3.60 -20.17 14.70
N LEU A 523 2.72 -21.11 15.09
CA LEU A 523 2.14 -22.08 14.16
C LEU A 523 1.32 -21.37 13.06
N LEU A 524 0.51 -20.38 13.41
CA LEU A 524 -0.22 -19.59 12.42
C LEU A 524 0.72 -18.92 11.40
N ALA A 525 1.83 -18.33 11.83
CA ALA A 525 2.81 -17.76 10.89
C ALA A 525 3.45 -18.82 9.99
N THR A 526 3.75 -20.01 10.51
CA THR A 526 4.25 -21.10 9.66
C THR A 526 3.22 -21.56 8.63
N ILE A 527 1.94 -21.61 8.99
CA ILE A 527 0.84 -21.95 8.07
C ILE A 527 0.69 -20.87 6.98
N VAL A 528 0.81 -19.59 7.36
CA VAL A 528 0.82 -18.47 6.39
C VAL A 528 1.98 -18.63 5.41
N ALA A 529 3.21 -18.87 5.88
CA ALA A 529 4.37 -19.05 5.01
C ALA A 529 4.25 -20.29 4.09
N GLY A 530 3.79 -21.43 4.62
CA GLY A 530 3.55 -22.63 3.80
C GLY A 530 2.44 -22.43 2.77
N SER A 531 1.41 -21.65 3.09
CA SER A 531 0.37 -21.27 2.14
C SER A 531 0.90 -20.33 1.06
N VAL A 532 1.79 -19.40 1.42
CA VAL A 532 2.49 -18.54 0.46
C VAL A 532 3.35 -19.38 -0.49
N LEU A 533 4.12 -20.34 0.03
CA LEU A 533 4.90 -21.29 -0.78
C LEU A 533 4.01 -22.01 -1.82
N ALA A 534 2.86 -22.53 -1.39
CA ALA A 534 1.88 -23.16 -2.26
C ALA A 534 1.35 -22.20 -3.34
N GLY A 535 0.97 -20.99 -2.93
CA GLY A 535 0.52 -19.94 -3.83
C GLY A 535 1.57 -19.59 -4.87
N GLU A 536 2.82 -19.33 -4.45
CA GLU A 536 3.95 -18.96 -5.31
C GLU A 536 4.20 -20.06 -6.35
N LEU A 537 4.28 -21.32 -5.91
CA LEU A 537 4.49 -22.47 -6.79
C LEU A 537 3.42 -22.54 -7.89
N SER A 538 2.15 -22.40 -7.54
CA SER A 538 1.05 -22.49 -8.50
C SER A 538 1.01 -21.29 -9.47
N LEU A 539 1.17 -20.06 -8.97
CA LEU A 539 1.11 -18.86 -9.82
C LEU A 539 2.29 -18.80 -10.78
N MET A 540 3.51 -19.04 -10.30
CA MET A 540 4.71 -19.07 -11.15
C MET A 540 4.57 -20.12 -12.26
N SER A 541 4.00 -21.28 -11.93
CA SER A 541 3.71 -22.33 -12.91
C SER A 541 2.68 -21.90 -13.95
N ALA A 542 1.61 -21.22 -13.53
CA ALA A 542 0.59 -20.71 -14.44
C ALA A 542 1.13 -19.61 -15.38
N ILE A 543 2.04 -18.75 -14.91
CA ILE A 543 2.72 -17.74 -15.73
C ILE A 543 3.65 -18.42 -16.72
N SER A 544 4.50 -19.33 -16.24
CA SER A 544 5.46 -20.09 -17.05
C SER A 544 4.77 -20.86 -18.19
N ALA A 545 3.59 -21.43 -17.92
CA ALA A 545 2.80 -22.15 -18.93
C ALA A 545 1.90 -21.25 -19.81
N GLY A 546 1.90 -19.92 -19.62
CA GLY A 546 1.02 -18.99 -20.36
C GLY A 546 -0.48 -19.16 -20.06
N GLN A 547 -0.84 -19.69 -18.88
CA GLN A 547 -2.20 -20.06 -18.50
C GLN A 547 -2.92 -19.01 -17.64
N LEU A 548 -2.23 -17.96 -17.19
CA LEU A 548 -2.77 -16.96 -16.26
C LEU A 548 -4.07 -16.33 -16.78
N VAL A 549 -4.03 -15.75 -17.99
CA VAL A 549 -5.18 -15.03 -18.58
C VAL A 549 -6.38 -15.96 -18.77
N LYS A 550 -6.16 -17.17 -19.29
CA LYS A 550 -7.22 -18.16 -19.51
C LYS A 550 -7.92 -18.56 -18.20
N SER A 551 -7.15 -18.69 -17.12
CA SER A 551 -7.66 -19.05 -15.80
C SER A 551 -8.49 -17.91 -15.20
N HIS A 552 -7.96 -16.69 -15.19
CA HIS A 552 -8.71 -15.51 -14.74
C HIS A 552 -9.98 -15.29 -15.54
N MET A 553 -9.95 -15.50 -16.86
CA MET A 553 -11.15 -15.36 -17.68
C MET A 553 -12.25 -16.37 -17.35
N LYS A 554 -11.87 -17.57 -16.89
CA LYS A 554 -12.83 -18.63 -16.54
C LYS A 554 -13.47 -18.44 -15.16
N TYR A 555 -12.71 -17.98 -14.16
CA TYR A 555 -13.18 -17.96 -12.77
C TYR A 555 -13.29 -16.56 -12.14
N ASN A 556 -12.70 -15.53 -12.75
CA ASN A 556 -12.68 -14.16 -12.21
C ASN A 556 -13.51 -13.17 -13.06
N ARG A 557 -14.27 -13.67 -14.04
CA ARG A 557 -15.31 -12.91 -14.76
C ARG A 557 -16.60 -13.72 -14.76
N SER A 558 -17.70 -13.13 -14.31
CA SER A 558 -19.00 -13.78 -14.40
C SER A 558 -19.45 -13.87 -15.85
N SER A 559 -19.80 -15.06 -16.32
CA SER A 559 -20.61 -15.25 -17.52
C SER A 559 -22.11 -15.00 -17.28
N ARG A 560 -22.48 -14.56 -16.07
CA ARG A 560 -23.83 -14.11 -15.73
C ARG A 560 -24.07 -12.72 -16.31
N ASP A 561 -25.17 -12.57 -17.05
CA ASP A 561 -25.63 -11.33 -17.63
C ASP A 561 -25.95 -10.31 -16.51
N ILE A 562 -25.05 -9.35 -16.33
CA ILE A 562 -25.10 -8.34 -15.24
C ILE A 562 -26.28 -7.37 -15.44
N THR A 563 -26.89 -7.34 -16.64
CA THR A 563 -28.05 -6.49 -16.94
C THR A 563 -29.31 -6.86 -16.15
N LYS A 564 -29.37 -8.05 -15.52
CA LYS A 564 -30.53 -8.51 -14.72
C LYS A 564 -30.42 -8.26 -13.22
N ILE A 565 -29.32 -7.69 -12.71
CA ILE A 565 -29.11 -7.47 -11.27
C ILE A 565 -29.65 -6.11 -10.80
N GLY A 566 -30.01 -5.22 -11.73
CA GLY A 566 -30.54 -3.88 -11.44
C GLY A 566 -31.98 -3.64 -11.89
N SER A 567 -32.85 -4.67 -11.89
CA SER A 567 -34.30 -4.53 -12.16
C SER A 567 -35.12 -4.52 -10.89
#